data_AF-A0A2S1JS70-F1
#
_entry.id   AF-A0A2S1JS70-F1
#
_cell.length_a   1.000
_cell.length_b   1.000
_cell.length_c   1.000
_cell.angle_alpha   90.00
_cell.angle_beta   90.00
_cell.angle_gamma   90.00
#
_symmetry.space_group_name_H-M   'P 1'
#
loop_
_entity.id
_entity.type
_entity.pdbx_description
1 polymer ?
#
loop_
_entity_poly.entity_id
_entity_poly.type
_entity_poly.pdbx_seq_one_letter_code
_entity_poly.pdbx_strand_id
1 'polypeptide(L)'
;MLAIEGRYKAMIQGAKNKDWNVAAGTLENFMSQEKDPLEISSDWLLQQPSILAAVEKNKGRFYDSLMGIANSMKPGESRSFSDYWDVLVEAEVFTEFYYASGKSTLTSTGNFNLNAAGNGLITIRGSIQHSWYDRYDWHDGLSVTVPIFGTISDSDGNKMIEAGRAKEFDMRSTWLENVEW
;
A
#
# COMPACT_ATOMS: atom_id res chain seq x y z
N MET A 1 21.03 -16.91 19.04
CA MET A 1 20.82 -16.70 17.59
C MET A 1 19.97 -17.79 16.93
N LEU A 2 20.42 -19.06 16.92
CA LEU A 2 19.71 -20.16 16.24
C LEU A 2 18.22 -20.33 16.61
N ALA A 3 17.85 -20.06 17.87
CA ALA A 3 16.46 -20.12 18.31
C ALA A 3 15.55 -19.04 17.70
N ILE A 4 16.06 -17.81 17.51
CA ILE A 4 15.30 -16.72 16.89
C ILE A 4 15.11 -17.03 15.40
N GLU A 5 16.19 -17.37 14.69
CA GLU A 5 16.11 -17.76 13.27
C GLU A 5 15.14 -18.95 13.05
N GLY A 6 15.16 -19.95 13.93
CA GLY A 6 14.21 -21.06 13.89
C GLY A 6 12.75 -20.62 14.04
N ARG A 7 12.49 -19.61 14.86
CA ARG A 7 11.16 -19.02 15.04
C ARG A 7 10.68 -18.32 13.78
N TYR A 8 11.53 -17.54 13.12
CA TYR A 8 11.22 -16.90 11.84
C TYR A 8 10.90 -17.95 10.76
N LYS A 9 11.71 -19.01 10.64
CA LYS A 9 11.44 -20.12 9.71
C LYS A 9 10.10 -20.82 10.01
N ALA A 10 9.77 -21.00 11.28
CA ALA A 10 8.49 -21.59 11.68
C ALA A 10 7.30 -20.68 11.33
N MET A 11 7.44 -19.35 11.50
CA MET A 11 6.43 -18.38 11.08
C MET A 11 6.22 -18.38 9.57
N ILE A 12 7.30 -18.40 8.78
CA ILE A 12 7.23 -18.52 7.32
C ILE A 12 6.43 -19.77 6.92
N GLN A 13 6.76 -20.93 7.50
CA GLN A 13 6.04 -22.16 7.21
C GLN A 13 4.57 -22.10 7.67
N GLY A 14 4.30 -21.48 8.83
CA GLY A 14 2.95 -21.28 9.33
C GLY A 14 2.10 -20.39 8.42
N ALA A 15 2.68 -19.32 7.88
CA ALA A 15 2.04 -18.45 6.91
C ALA A 15 1.73 -19.20 5.60
N LYS A 16 2.70 -19.96 5.07
CA LYS A 16 2.49 -20.82 3.90
C LYS A 16 1.37 -21.84 4.10
N ASN A 17 1.29 -22.46 5.27
CA ASN A 17 0.23 -23.42 5.60
C ASN A 17 -1.17 -22.78 5.67
N LYS A 18 -1.26 -21.45 5.77
CA LYS A 18 -2.51 -20.67 5.74
C LYS A 18 -2.76 -20.01 4.39
N ASP A 19 -1.94 -20.30 3.38
CA ASP A 19 -1.91 -19.63 2.07
C ASP A 19 -1.63 -18.11 2.17
N TRP A 20 -0.98 -17.67 3.26
CA TRP A 20 -0.54 -16.30 3.46
C TRP A 20 0.83 -16.07 2.81
N ASN A 21 0.83 -16.16 1.48
CA ASN A 21 2.04 -16.17 0.67
C ASN A 21 2.78 -14.82 0.63
N VAL A 22 2.08 -13.69 0.72
CA VAL A 22 2.70 -12.36 0.76
C VAL A 22 3.38 -12.15 2.12
N ALA A 23 2.71 -12.47 3.23
CA ALA A 23 3.33 -12.37 4.55
C ALA A 23 4.51 -13.35 4.72
N ALA A 24 4.42 -14.55 4.14
CA ALA A 24 5.55 -15.47 4.10
C ALA A 24 6.71 -14.90 3.27
N GLY A 25 6.41 -14.36 2.08
CA GLY A 25 7.41 -13.82 1.16
C GLY A 25 8.11 -12.56 1.68
N THR A 26 7.41 -11.68 2.38
CA THR A 26 8.03 -10.50 3.04
C THR A 26 9.00 -10.94 4.12
N LEU A 27 8.61 -11.89 4.96
CA LEU A 27 9.47 -12.44 6.01
C LEU A 27 10.65 -13.23 5.44
N GLU A 28 10.46 -13.93 4.31
CA GLU A 28 11.57 -14.57 3.58
C GLU A 28 12.56 -13.55 3.04
N ASN A 29 12.08 -12.45 2.44
CA ASN A 29 12.93 -11.38 1.93
C ASN A 29 13.70 -10.68 3.05
N PHE A 30 13.07 -10.47 4.21
CA PHE A 30 13.73 -9.94 5.40
C PHE A 30 14.95 -10.78 5.78
N MET A 31 14.81 -12.11 5.74
CA MET A 31 15.85 -13.06 6.13
C MET A 31 16.91 -13.25 5.04
N SER A 32 16.51 -13.29 3.76
CA SER A 32 17.43 -13.52 2.63
C SER A 32 18.19 -12.26 2.22
N GLN A 33 17.64 -11.08 2.50
CA GLN A 33 18.22 -9.77 2.20
C GLN A 33 18.36 -9.49 0.69
N GLU A 34 17.57 -10.19 -0.14
CA GLU A 34 17.79 -10.23 -1.59
C GLU A 34 17.15 -9.07 -2.37
N LYS A 35 15.97 -8.59 -1.96
CA LYS A 35 15.23 -7.56 -2.71
C LYS A 35 15.04 -6.29 -1.89
N ASP A 36 15.36 -5.16 -2.50
CA ASP A 36 15.16 -3.83 -1.96
C ASP A 36 15.08 -2.83 -3.15
N PRO A 37 13.88 -2.42 -3.58
CA PRO A 37 12.58 -2.72 -2.99
C PRO A 37 12.03 -4.11 -3.36
N LEU A 38 11.15 -4.63 -2.52
CA LEU A 38 10.28 -5.77 -2.79
C LEU A 38 8.99 -5.29 -3.48
N GLU A 39 8.74 -5.76 -4.70
CA GLU A 39 7.50 -5.48 -5.43
C GLU A 39 6.34 -6.32 -4.87
N ILE A 40 5.26 -5.65 -4.47
CA ILE A 40 4.01 -6.27 -4.06
C ILE A 40 2.99 -6.15 -5.21
N SER A 41 2.29 -7.23 -5.50
CA SER A 41 1.29 -7.25 -6.57
C SER A 41 0.16 -6.27 -6.27
N SER A 42 -0.12 -5.37 -7.22
CA SER A 42 -1.29 -4.49 -7.16
C SER A 42 -2.58 -5.27 -7.11
N ASP A 43 -2.66 -6.43 -7.80
CA ASP A 43 -3.86 -7.27 -7.82
C ASP A 43 -4.17 -7.86 -6.43
N TRP A 44 -3.14 -8.17 -5.65
CA TRP A 44 -3.32 -8.62 -4.27
C TRP A 44 -3.65 -7.46 -3.34
N LEU A 45 -3.00 -6.29 -3.51
CA LEU A 45 -3.32 -5.09 -2.73
C LEU A 45 -4.78 -4.64 -2.95
N LEU A 46 -5.26 -4.68 -4.20
CA LEU A 46 -6.63 -4.32 -4.56
C LEU A 46 -7.69 -5.32 -4.06
N GLN A 47 -7.29 -6.43 -3.44
CA GLN A 47 -8.21 -7.32 -2.71
C GLN A 47 -8.35 -6.94 -1.24
N GLN A 48 -7.49 -6.05 -0.72
CA GLN A 48 -7.50 -5.67 0.69
C GLN A 48 -8.53 -4.55 0.94
N PRO A 49 -9.47 -4.71 1.90
CA PRO A 49 -10.50 -3.70 2.16
C PRO A 49 -9.95 -2.32 2.51
N SER A 50 -8.83 -2.23 3.25
CA SER A 50 -8.21 -0.96 3.61
C SER A 50 -7.54 -0.25 2.43
N ILE A 51 -7.00 -0.99 1.45
CA ILE A 51 -6.49 -0.42 0.20
C ILE A 51 -7.63 0.11 -0.64
N LEU A 52 -8.72 -0.65 -0.81
CA LEU A 52 -9.90 -0.20 -1.55
C LEU A 52 -10.50 1.07 -0.93
N ALA A 53 -10.63 1.12 0.39
CA ALA A 53 -11.10 2.31 1.10
C ALA A 53 -10.18 3.53 0.90
N ALA A 54 -8.87 3.32 0.89
CA ALA A 54 -7.87 4.36 0.63
C ALA A 54 -7.94 4.89 -0.82
N VAL A 55 -8.09 4.00 -1.81
CA VAL A 55 -8.29 4.35 -3.22
C VAL A 55 -9.54 5.21 -3.37
N GLU A 56 -10.68 4.76 -2.85
CA GLU A 56 -11.95 5.49 -2.95
C GLU A 56 -11.91 6.84 -2.22
N LYS A 57 -11.22 6.93 -1.08
CA LYS A 57 -11.01 8.20 -0.37
C LYS A 57 -10.25 9.21 -1.23
N ASN A 58 -9.16 8.80 -1.88
CA ASN A 58 -8.42 9.70 -2.76
C ASN A 58 -9.20 10.06 -4.03
N LYS A 59 -9.95 9.11 -4.60
CA LYS A 59 -10.86 9.38 -5.73
C LYS A 59 -11.93 10.40 -5.39
N GLY A 60 -12.52 10.32 -4.19
CA GLY A 60 -13.47 11.32 -3.69
C GLY A 60 -12.87 12.73 -3.63
N ARG A 61 -11.62 12.87 -3.17
CA ARG A 61 -10.93 14.18 -3.13
C ARG A 61 -10.69 14.76 -4.52
N PHE A 62 -10.34 13.92 -5.50
CA PHE A 62 -10.25 14.35 -6.89
C PHE A 62 -11.61 14.78 -7.43
N TYR A 63 -12.66 13.99 -7.17
CA TYR A 63 -14.02 14.31 -7.59
C TYR A 63 -14.48 15.65 -7.03
N ASP A 64 -14.29 15.91 -5.74
CA ASP A 64 -14.65 17.19 -5.11
C ASP A 64 -13.94 18.38 -5.76
N SER A 65 -12.63 18.25 -6.01
CA SER A 65 -11.81 19.28 -6.66
C SER A 65 -12.29 19.54 -8.10
N LEU A 66 -12.55 18.47 -8.84
CA LEU A 66 -13.00 18.52 -10.23
C LEU A 66 -14.42 19.09 -10.36
N MET A 67 -15.32 18.77 -9.43
CA MET A 67 -16.66 19.36 -9.35
C MET A 67 -16.60 20.86 -9.07
N GLY A 68 -15.70 21.30 -8.19
CA GLY A 68 -15.45 22.71 -7.95
C GLY A 68 -15.01 23.45 -9.22
N ILE A 69 -14.11 22.84 -10.00
CA ILE A 69 -13.67 23.39 -11.29
C ILE A 69 -14.83 23.42 -12.28
N ALA A 70 -15.51 22.29 -12.48
CA ALA A 70 -16.60 22.13 -13.42
C ALA A 70 -17.72 23.16 -13.20
N ASN A 71 -18.14 23.37 -11.95
CA ASN A 71 -19.20 24.33 -11.60
C ASN A 71 -18.85 25.79 -11.95
N SER A 72 -17.57 26.11 -12.19
CA SER A 72 -17.10 27.44 -12.57
C SER A 72 -16.81 27.59 -14.07
N MET A 73 -17.00 26.53 -14.87
CA MET A 73 -16.70 26.55 -16.30
C MET A 73 -17.84 27.17 -17.11
N LYS A 74 -17.47 27.87 -18.18
CA LYS A 74 -18.41 28.41 -19.17
C LYS A 74 -18.58 27.44 -20.35
N PRO A 75 -19.72 27.48 -21.08
CA PRO A 75 -19.87 26.70 -22.30
C PRO A 75 -18.75 26.95 -23.30
N GLY A 76 -18.18 25.89 -23.86
CA GLY A 76 -17.04 25.92 -24.79
C GLY A 76 -15.66 25.96 -24.12
N GLU A 77 -15.58 26.04 -22.79
CA GLU A 77 -14.32 26.10 -22.06
C GLU A 77 -13.65 24.71 -21.95
N SER A 78 -12.32 24.69 -21.91
CA SER A 78 -11.53 23.51 -21.54
C SER A 78 -10.52 23.87 -20.46
N ARG A 79 -10.34 22.97 -19.49
CA ARG A 79 -9.36 23.12 -18.40
C ARG A 79 -8.63 21.81 -18.17
N SER A 80 -7.43 21.90 -17.63
CA SER A 80 -6.69 20.76 -17.12
C SER A 80 -6.50 20.90 -15.62
N PHE A 81 -6.47 19.77 -14.92
CA PHE A 81 -6.25 19.70 -13.49
C PHE A 81 -5.28 18.56 -13.19
N SER A 82 -4.29 18.83 -12.33
CA SER A 82 -3.34 17.84 -11.86
C SER A 82 -3.09 18.09 -10.38
N ASP A 83 -3.16 17.03 -9.59
CA ASP A 83 -2.93 17.09 -8.14
C ASP A 83 -2.57 15.70 -7.61
N TYR A 84 -2.21 15.62 -6.33
CA TYR A 84 -1.98 14.35 -5.65
C TYR A 84 -2.56 14.34 -4.25
N TRP A 85 -2.85 13.14 -3.76
CA TRP A 85 -3.34 12.92 -2.40
C TRP A 85 -2.67 11.73 -1.76
N ASP A 86 -2.21 11.92 -0.53
CA ASP A 86 -1.73 10.85 0.32
C ASP A 86 -2.82 10.38 1.29
N VAL A 87 -2.80 9.09 1.59
CA VAL A 87 -3.60 8.48 2.63
C VAL A 87 -2.82 7.38 3.34
N LEU A 88 -2.84 7.43 4.67
CA LEU A 88 -2.36 6.34 5.51
C LEU A 88 -3.33 5.17 5.40
N VAL A 89 -2.79 3.99 5.14
CA VAL A 89 -3.50 2.72 5.11
C VAL A 89 -3.16 1.96 6.38
N GLU A 90 -4.17 1.50 7.10
CA GLU A 90 -3.99 0.61 8.26
C GLU A 90 -4.65 -0.74 7.94
N ALA A 91 -3.86 -1.80 8.01
CA ALA A 91 -4.35 -3.16 7.80
C ALA A 91 -5.19 -3.63 8.99
N GLU A 92 -6.22 -4.43 8.69
CA GLU A 92 -7.04 -5.05 9.72
C GLU A 92 -6.23 -6.10 10.49
N VAL A 93 -6.27 -6.02 11.82
CA VAL A 93 -5.53 -6.94 12.70
C VAL A 93 -5.86 -8.41 12.38
N PHE A 94 -4.85 -9.26 12.54
CA PHE A 94 -4.95 -10.72 12.27
C PHE A 94 -5.22 -11.12 10.80
N THR A 95 -5.16 -10.19 9.84
CA THR A 95 -5.16 -10.51 8.40
C THR A 95 -3.75 -10.73 7.86
N GLU A 96 -3.62 -11.33 6.68
CA GLU A 96 -2.33 -11.45 5.99
C GLU A 96 -1.68 -10.07 5.79
N PHE A 97 -2.45 -9.07 5.35
CA PHE A 97 -1.93 -7.73 5.11
C PHE A 97 -1.37 -7.07 6.37
N TYR A 98 -1.97 -7.33 7.53
CA TYR A 98 -1.46 -6.86 8.80
C TYR A 98 -0.09 -7.45 9.15
N TYR A 99 0.15 -8.73 8.86
CA TYR A 99 1.46 -9.33 9.08
C TYR A 99 2.49 -8.99 8.00
N ALA A 100 2.03 -8.63 6.80
CA ALA A 100 2.90 -8.24 5.70
C ALA A 100 3.40 -6.79 5.81
N SER A 101 2.55 -5.86 6.24
CA SER A 101 2.82 -4.41 6.18
C SER A 101 2.32 -3.64 7.40
N GLY A 102 1.18 -4.00 8.00
CA GLY A 102 0.63 -3.27 9.14
C GLY A 102 0.12 -1.88 8.77
N LYS A 103 1.00 -0.87 8.66
CA LYS A 103 0.66 0.49 8.21
C LYS A 103 1.46 0.86 6.98
N SER A 104 0.82 1.49 6.00
CA SER A 104 1.47 1.89 4.74
C SER A 104 0.90 3.20 4.23
N THR A 105 1.51 3.74 3.16
CA THR A 105 1.01 4.96 2.51
C THR A 105 0.59 4.65 1.08
N LEU A 106 -0.56 5.19 0.69
CA LEU A 106 -1.04 5.21 -0.69
C LEU A 106 -1.05 6.66 -1.18
N THR A 107 -0.24 6.94 -2.19
CA THR A 107 -0.26 8.20 -2.94
C THR A 107 -1.04 7.99 -4.23
N SER A 108 -2.00 8.87 -4.51
CA SER A 108 -2.70 8.89 -5.79
C SER A 108 -2.39 10.20 -6.50
N THR A 109 -1.85 10.15 -7.72
CA THR A 109 -1.57 11.32 -8.55
C THR A 109 -2.51 11.33 -9.74
N GLY A 110 -3.35 12.36 -9.83
CA GLY A 110 -4.39 12.49 -10.85
C GLY A 110 -4.03 13.53 -11.91
N ASN A 111 -4.34 13.23 -13.17
CA ASN A 111 -4.21 14.16 -14.29
C ASN A 111 -5.49 14.12 -15.13
N PHE A 112 -6.17 15.24 -15.25
CA PHE A 112 -7.51 15.33 -15.83
C PHE A 112 -7.64 16.48 -16.82
N ASN A 113 -8.50 16.28 -17.81
CA ASN A 113 -8.97 17.29 -18.74
C ASN A 113 -10.49 17.38 -18.62
N LEU A 114 -10.99 18.60 -18.46
CA LEU A 114 -12.40 18.94 -18.41
C LEU A 114 -12.75 19.70 -19.69
N ASN A 115 -13.85 19.33 -20.34
CA ASN A 115 -14.37 20.02 -21.51
C ASN A 115 -15.85 20.34 -21.30
N ALA A 116 -16.20 21.62 -21.31
CA ALA A 116 -17.58 22.07 -21.32
C ALA A 116 -18.05 22.22 -22.76
N ALA A 117 -18.94 21.35 -23.22
CA ALA A 117 -19.57 21.48 -24.52
C ALA A 117 -20.38 22.79 -24.62
N GLY A 118 -20.73 23.20 -25.85
CA GLY A 118 -21.48 24.44 -26.10
C GLY A 118 -22.87 24.48 -25.46
N ASN A 119 -23.42 23.32 -25.08
CA ASN A 119 -24.68 23.18 -24.35
C ASN A 119 -24.51 23.16 -22.82
N GLY A 120 -23.29 23.34 -22.31
CA GLY A 120 -22.96 23.33 -20.88
C GLY A 120 -22.72 21.95 -20.26
N LEU A 121 -22.81 20.85 -21.03
CA LEU A 121 -22.43 19.52 -20.53
C LEU A 121 -20.91 19.47 -20.34
N ILE A 122 -20.45 19.04 -19.17
CA ILE A 122 -19.03 18.90 -18.85
C ILE A 122 -18.66 17.42 -18.90
N THR A 123 -17.59 17.10 -19.63
CA THR A 123 -16.96 15.78 -19.65
C THR A 123 -15.58 15.88 -19.04
N ILE A 124 -15.26 14.95 -18.14
CA ILE A 124 -13.98 14.88 -17.45
C ILE A 124 -13.31 13.56 -17.83
N ARG A 125 -12.08 13.63 -18.33
CA ARG A 125 -11.28 12.45 -18.68
C ARG A 125 -9.90 12.58 -18.10
N GLY A 126 -9.37 11.50 -17.57
CA GLY A 126 -8.04 11.52 -16.99
C GLY A 126 -7.54 10.16 -16.58
N SER A 127 -6.44 10.19 -15.84
CA SER A 127 -5.87 9.02 -15.21
C SER A 127 -5.45 9.32 -13.79
N ILE A 128 -5.47 8.30 -12.95
CA ILE A 128 -4.99 8.31 -11.58
C ILE A 128 -3.93 7.23 -11.45
N GLN A 129 -2.69 7.63 -11.20
CA GLN A 129 -1.61 6.72 -10.86
C GLN A 129 -1.55 6.54 -9.35
N HIS A 130 -1.73 5.32 -8.90
CA HIS A 130 -1.59 4.94 -7.51
C HIS A 130 -0.19 4.39 -7.25
N SER A 131 0.42 4.83 -6.17
CA SER A 131 1.71 4.33 -5.68
C SER A 131 1.53 3.97 -4.21
N TRP A 132 1.62 2.67 -3.92
CA TRP A 132 1.62 2.14 -2.56
C TRP A 132 3.06 1.93 -2.11
N TYR A 133 3.35 2.34 -0.88
CA TYR A 133 4.67 2.25 -0.27
C TYR A 133 4.57 1.85 1.20
N ASP A 134 5.51 1.02 1.62
CA ASP A 134 5.76 0.71 3.02
C ASP A 134 7.24 0.41 3.27
N ARG A 135 7.72 0.68 4.48
CA ARG A 135 9.05 0.27 4.93
C ARG A 135 8.88 -0.97 5.80
N TYR A 136 9.47 -2.10 5.39
CA TYR A 136 9.48 -3.28 6.24
C TYR A 136 10.62 -3.16 7.26
N ASP A 137 10.31 -2.58 8.41
CA ASP A 137 11.21 -2.37 9.54
C ASP A 137 10.69 -2.98 10.85
N TRP A 138 11.60 -3.17 11.80
CA TRP A 138 11.29 -3.69 13.14
C TRP A 138 11.65 -2.62 14.16
N HIS A 139 10.68 -1.80 14.53
CA HIS A 139 10.87 -0.66 15.41
C HIS A 139 10.92 -1.07 16.88
N ASP A 140 12.01 -0.71 17.57
CA ASP A 140 12.17 -0.97 18.99
C ASP A 140 10.99 -0.42 19.82
N GLY A 141 10.42 -1.29 20.66
CA GLY A 141 9.29 -0.96 21.54
C GLY A 141 7.92 -1.45 21.05
N LEU A 142 7.84 -2.01 19.85
CA LEU A 142 6.64 -2.69 19.35
C LEU A 142 6.76 -4.22 19.46
N SER A 143 5.61 -4.86 19.34
CA SER A 143 5.53 -6.32 19.26
C SER A 143 4.25 -6.72 18.53
N VAL A 144 4.34 -7.79 17.74
CA VAL A 144 3.17 -8.39 17.09
C VAL A 144 2.84 -9.72 17.73
N THR A 145 1.56 -9.94 18.04
CA THR A 145 1.10 -11.26 18.50
C THR A 145 0.66 -12.07 17.30
N VAL A 146 1.43 -13.11 16.99
CA VAL A 146 1.10 -14.05 15.92
C VAL A 146 0.42 -15.26 16.55
N PRO A 147 -0.83 -15.60 16.17
CA PRO A 147 -1.51 -16.79 16.67
C PRO A 147 -0.62 -18.03 16.52
N ILE A 148 -0.59 -18.88 17.56
CA ILE A 148 0.25 -20.10 17.66
C ILE A 148 1.74 -19.82 17.92
N PHE A 149 2.31 -18.73 17.40
CA PHE A 149 3.73 -18.39 17.59
C PHE A 149 4.00 -17.44 18.75
N GLY A 150 2.95 -16.86 19.34
CA GLY A 150 3.03 -15.93 20.47
C GLY A 150 3.51 -14.54 20.05
N THR A 151 3.95 -13.76 21.03
CA THR A 151 4.43 -12.39 20.82
C THR A 151 5.85 -12.38 20.24
N ILE A 152 6.00 -11.77 19.08
CA ILE A 152 7.30 -11.47 18.45
C ILE A 152 7.62 -10.03 18.81
N SER A 153 8.71 -9.82 19.55
CA SER A 153 9.20 -8.47 19.82
C SER A 153 10.06 -7.99 18.67
N ASP A 154 10.00 -6.70 18.37
CA ASP A 154 10.85 -6.10 17.35
C ASP A 154 12.35 -6.22 17.69
N SER A 155 12.69 -6.34 18.98
CA SER A 155 14.05 -6.65 19.44
C SER A 155 14.61 -7.97 18.89
N ASP A 156 13.77 -8.94 18.53
CA ASP A 156 14.22 -10.18 17.90
C ASP A 156 14.58 -9.95 16.43
N GLY A 157 13.85 -9.09 15.73
CA GLY A 157 14.19 -8.61 14.39
C GLY A 157 15.50 -7.83 14.39
N ASN A 158 15.67 -6.92 15.35
CA ASN A 158 16.90 -6.14 15.48
C ASN A 158 18.14 -7.01 15.76
N LYS A 159 18.01 -8.05 16.60
CA LYS A 159 19.09 -9.05 16.78
C LYS A 159 19.43 -9.80 15.49
N MET A 160 18.45 -10.07 14.63
CA MET A 160 18.69 -10.71 13.32
C MET A 160 19.47 -9.77 12.39
N ILE A 161 19.12 -8.48 12.38
CA ILE A 161 19.81 -7.44 11.60
C ILE A 161 21.24 -7.25 12.10
N GLU A 162 21.43 -7.06 13.41
CA GLU A 162 22.76 -6.91 14.04
C GLU A 162 23.68 -8.09 13.77
N ALA A 163 23.12 -9.30 13.69
CA ALA A 163 23.86 -10.51 13.36
C ALA A 163 24.15 -10.69 11.86
N GLY A 164 23.74 -9.75 11.00
CA GLY A 164 23.87 -9.83 9.54
C GLY A 164 23.01 -10.93 8.90
N ARG A 165 21.94 -11.37 9.60
CA ARG A 165 21.05 -12.46 9.17
C ARG A 165 19.69 -11.98 8.66
N ALA A 166 19.45 -10.68 8.70
CA ALA A 166 18.29 -10.06 8.11
C ALA A 166 18.59 -8.60 7.74
N LYS A 167 17.72 -7.99 6.92
CA LYS A 167 17.82 -6.59 6.52
C LYS A 167 16.43 -6.04 6.29
N GLU A 168 16.19 -4.81 6.76
CA GLU A 168 15.03 -4.02 6.36
C GLU A 168 15.06 -3.70 4.87
N PHE A 169 13.88 -3.46 4.29
CA PHE A 169 13.72 -3.16 2.87
C PHE A 169 12.46 -2.37 2.61
N ASP A 170 12.40 -1.70 1.47
CA ASP A 170 11.18 -1.01 1.02
C ASP A 170 10.25 -1.98 0.30
N MET A 171 8.95 -1.83 0.49
CA MET A 171 7.91 -2.49 -0.27
C MET A 171 7.17 -1.48 -1.12
N ARG A 172 6.90 -1.82 -2.39
CA ARG A 172 6.19 -0.90 -3.28
C ARG A 172 5.25 -1.60 -4.25
N SER A 173 4.30 -0.85 -4.77
CA SER A 173 3.43 -1.23 -5.88
C SER A 173 2.92 -0.01 -6.61
N THR A 174 2.68 -0.12 -7.91
CA THR A 174 2.08 0.96 -8.71
C THR A 174 1.04 0.42 -9.68
N TRP A 175 -0.08 1.12 -9.83
CA TRP A 175 -1.08 0.82 -10.84
C TRP A 175 -1.75 2.09 -11.36
N LEU A 176 -2.38 1.99 -12.53
CA LEU A 176 -3.03 3.10 -13.23
C LEU A 176 -4.52 2.82 -13.40
N GLU A 177 -5.35 3.79 -13.05
CA GLU A 177 -6.79 3.81 -13.35
C GLU A 177 -7.07 4.93 -14.37
N ASN A 178 -7.80 4.63 -15.45
CA ASN A 178 -8.33 5.66 -16.34
C ASN A 178 -9.75 5.98 -15.89
N VAL A 179 -10.09 7.27 -15.84
CA VAL A 179 -11.42 7.73 -15.43
C VAL A 179 -12.08 8.55 -16.53
N GLU A 180 -13.39 8.37 -16.64
CA GLU A 180 -14.28 9.19 -17.44
C GLU A 180 -15.53 9.48 -16.60
N TRP A 181 -15.74 10.75 -16.29
CA TRP A 181 -16.86 11.27 -15.49
C TRP A 181 -17.66 12.30 -16.28
#